data_AF-A0AB33BN76-F1
#
_entry.id   AF-A0AB33BN76-F1
#
_cell.length_a   1.000
_cell.length_b   1.000
_cell.length_c   1.000
_cell.angle_alpha   90.00
_cell.angle_beta   90.00
_cell.angle_gamma   90.00
#
_symmetry.space_group_name_H-M   'P 1'
#
loop_
_entity.id
_entity.type
_entity.pdbx_description
1 polymer ?
#
loop_
_entity_poly.entity_id
_entity_poly.type
_entity_poly.pdbx_seq_one_letter_code
_entity_poly.pdbx_strand_id
1 'polypeptide(L)'
;MTQKLDSSKKSGEEILQTIEPKGIADESMRRTVEILLNLIEQLQAEVKELRAENQQLKDENNRLKGEQGKPDIKANKKGLTNNQSSEKERKTPKKHNKVSKNGTIKIDREEIVKYPQDKLPADAEFKGYQEAG
;
A
#
# COMPACT_ATOMS: atom_id res chain seq x y z
N MET A 1 -6.33 -0.26 -17.73
CA MET A 1 -5.87 0.65 -18.81
C MET A 1 -5.59 2.00 -18.18
N THR A 2 -4.33 2.29 -17.87
CA THR A 2 -3.92 3.58 -17.30
C THR A 2 -3.72 4.57 -18.43
N GLN A 3 -4.56 5.62 -18.45
CA GLN A 3 -4.42 6.72 -19.39
C GLN A 3 -3.10 7.44 -19.12
N LYS A 4 -2.20 7.43 -20.10
CA LYS A 4 -1.02 8.30 -20.11
C LYS A 4 -1.54 9.73 -20.29
N LEU A 5 -1.32 10.58 -19.31
CA LEU A 5 -1.56 12.02 -19.42
C LEU A 5 -0.53 12.59 -20.40
N ASP A 6 -1.03 13.07 -21.54
CA ASP A 6 -0.25 13.72 -22.60
C ASP A 6 0.61 14.85 -22.04
N SER A 7 1.93 14.67 -22.12
CA SER A 7 2.96 15.58 -21.63
C SER A 7 3.19 16.80 -22.55
N SER A 8 2.17 17.22 -23.31
CA SER A 8 2.29 18.23 -24.38
C SER A 8 1.35 19.43 -24.24
N LYS A 9 0.47 19.46 -23.23
CA LYS A 9 -0.45 20.59 -23.02
C LYS A 9 0.18 21.55 -22.02
N LYS A 10 0.46 22.78 -22.46
CA LYS A 10 0.80 23.88 -21.54
C LYS A 10 -0.23 23.92 -20.41
N SER A 11 0.23 24.12 -19.18
CA SER A 11 -0.67 24.27 -18.04
C SER A 11 -1.57 25.50 -18.26
N GLY A 12 -2.80 25.48 -17.71
CA GLY A 12 -3.71 26.62 -17.83
C GLY A 12 -3.12 27.93 -17.31
N GLU A 13 -2.23 27.83 -16.31
CA GLU A 13 -1.45 28.95 -15.76
C GLU A 13 -0.47 29.53 -16.80
N GLU A 14 0.27 28.68 -17.51
CA GLU A 14 1.20 29.11 -18.58
C GLU A 14 0.47 29.80 -19.74
N ILE A 15 -0.76 29.38 -20.03
CA ILE A 15 -1.56 29.97 -21.11
C ILE A 15 -1.96 31.40 -20.73
N LEU A 16 -2.44 31.62 -19.51
CA LEU A 16 -2.85 32.95 -19.05
C LEU A 16 -1.68 33.95 -19.04
N GLN A 17 -0.50 33.51 -18.62
CA GLN A 17 0.71 34.34 -18.62
C GLN A 17 1.17 34.76 -20.03
N THR A 18 0.76 34.05 -21.08
CA THR A 18 1.06 34.40 -22.48
C THR A 18 0.06 35.31 -23.15
N ILE A 19 -1.08 35.66 -22.52
CA ILE A 19 -2.10 36.51 -23.14
C ILE A 19 -1.80 37.98 -22.89
N GLU A 20 -1.61 38.75 -23.96
CA GLU A 20 -1.40 40.20 -23.90
C GLU A 20 -2.62 40.97 -24.44
N PRO A 21 -3.51 41.51 -23.58
CA PRO A 21 -4.72 42.21 -24.02
C PRO A 21 -4.45 43.59 -24.65
N LYS A 22 -3.22 44.11 -24.58
CA LYS A 22 -2.83 45.42 -25.12
C LYS A 22 -2.96 45.54 -26.65
N GLY A 23 -3.00 44.41 -27.36
CA GLY A 23 -3.22 44.38 -28.81
C GLY A 23 -4.67 44.63 -29.25
N ILE A 24 -5.62 44.73 -28.31
CA ILE A 24 -7.03 44.96 -28.60
C ILE A 24 -7.27 46.47 -28.82
N ALA A 25 -7.69 46.81 -30.04
CA ALA A 25 -7.94 48.19 -30.44
C ALA A 25 -9.15 48.81 -29.72
N ASP A 26 -10.23 48.03 -29.55
CA ASP A 26 -11.41 48.47 -28.81
C ASP A 26 -11.14 48.55 -27.30
N GLU A 27 -11.28 49.74 -26.73
CA GLU A 27 -10.95 49.99 -25.32
C GLU A 27 -11.91 49.29 -24.35
N SER A 28 -13.20 49.21 -24.69
CA SER A 28 -14.19 48.53 -23.87
C SER A 28 -13.89 47.04 -23.78
N MET A 29 -13.67 46.39 -24.93
CA MET A 29 -13.28 44.99 -25.03
C MET A 29 -11.96 44.71 -24.32
N ARG A 30 -10.96 45.58 -24.49
CA ARG A 30 -9.67 45.44 -23.78
C ARG A 30 -9.87 45.41 -22.26
N ARG A 31 -10.66 46.34 -21.72
CA ARG A 31 -10.97 46.37 -20.28
C ARG A 31 -11.73 45.15 -19.81
N THR A 32 -12.72 44.68 -20.58
CA THR A 32 -13.44 43.46 -20.25
C THR A 32 -12.51 42.25 -20.19
N VAL A 33 -11.60 42.11 -21.17
CA VAL A 33 -10.63 41.01 -21.19
C VAL A 33 -9.67 41.08 -20.01
N GLU A 34 -9.16 42.26 -19.66
CA GLU A 34 -8.30 42.45 -18.47
C GLU A 34 -9.00 42.01 -17.17
N ILE A 35 -10.26 42.39 -16.99
CA ILE A 35 -11.05 42.00 -15.80
C ILE A 35 -11.25 40.48 -15.76
N LEU A 36 -11.57 39.87 -16.90
CA LEU A 36 -11.77 38.43 -16.99
C LEU A 36 -10.48 37.66 -16.68
N LEU A 37 -9.33 38.11 -17.17
CA LEU A 37 -8.03 37.48 -16.89
C LEU A 37 -7.72 37.52 -15.39
N ASN A 38 -7.88 38.68 -14.75
CA ASN A 38 -7.68 38.82 -13.30
C ASN A 38 -8.61 37.90 -12.49
N LEU A 39 -9.88 37.79 -12.90
CA LEU A 39 -10.84 36.91 -12.24
C LEU A 39 -10.46 35.43 -12.41
N ILE A 40 -10.01 35.03 -13.60
CA ILE A 40 -9.57 33.66 -13.85
C ILE A 40 -8.32 33.33 -13.01
N GLU A 41 -7.38 34.26 -12.88
CA GLU A 41 -6.20 34.08 -12.02
C GLU A 41 -6.59 33.89 -10.55
N GLN A 42 -7.51 34.72 -10.03
CA GLN A 42 -8.03 34.56 -8.67
C GLN A 42 -8.72 33.19 -8.48
N LEU A 43 -9.55 32.77 -9.43
CA LEU A 43 -10.21 31.47 -9.40
C LEU A 43 -9.21 30.31 -9.45
N GLN A 44 -8.13 30.43 -10.22
CA GLN A 44 -7.09 29.40 -10.25
C GLN A 44 -6.36 29.28 -8.91
N ALA A 45 -6.06 30.41 -8.27
CA ALA A 45 -5.44 30.42 -6.94
C ALA A 45 -6.36 29.74 -5.91
N GLU A 46 -7.64 30.10 -5.87
CA GLU A 46 -8.62 29.51 -4.97
C GLU A 46 -8.81 28.01 -5.22
N VAL A 47 -8.91 27.58 -6.49
CA VAL A 47 -9.01 26.16 -6.85
C VAL A 47 -7.78 25.37 -6.40
N LYS A 48 -6.59 25.97 -6.46
CA LYS A 48 -5.35 25.33 -5.99
C LYS A 48 -5.36 25.14 -4.47
N GLU A 49 -5.79 26.15 -3.73
CA GLU A 49 -5.94 26.09 -2.27
C GLU A 49 -6.98 25.03 -1.87
N LEU A 50 -8.17 25.08 -2.47
CA LEU A 50 -9.24 24.10 -2.21
C LEU A 50 -8.81 22.67 -2.52
N ARG A 51 -8.04 22.45 -3.60
CA ARG A 51 -7.49 21.12 -3.91
C ARG A 51 -6.50 20.64 -2.86
N ALA A 52 -5.67 21.54 -2.34
CA ALA A 52 -4.71 21.20 -1.29
C ALA A 52 -5.44 20.85 0.03
N GLU A 53 -6.40 21.67 0.44
CA GLU A 53 -7.21 21.41 1.63
C GLU A 53 -8.01 20.11 1.50
N ASN A 54 -8.66 19.88 0.35
CA ASN A 54 -9.40 18.65 0.10
C ASN A 54 -8.51 17.41 0.18
N GLN A 55 -7.25 17.50 -0.27
CA GLN A 55 -6.27 16.43 -0.14
C GLN A 55 -5.90 16.19 1.33
N GLN A 56 -5.64 17.25 2.10
CA GLN A 56 -5.37 17.14 3.54
C GLN A 56 -6.54 16.49 4.31
N LEU A 57 -7.77 16.91 4.02
CA LEU A 57 -8.97 16.34 4.63
C LEU A 57 -9.15 14.86 4.30
N LYS A 58 -8.86 14.46 3.06
CA LYS A 58 -8.89 13.04 2.65
C LYS A 58 -7.86 12.21 3.39
N ASP A 59 -6.63 12.73 3.50
CA ASP A 59 -5.55 12.03 4.20
C ASP A 59 -5.87 11.88 5.69
N GLU A 60 -6.45 12.92 6.30
CA GLU A 60 -6.92 12.88 7.69
C GLU A 60 -8.10 11.91 7.88
N ASN A 61 -9.05 11.88 6.95
CA ASN A 61 -10.17 10.94 7.00
C ASN A 61 -9.69 9.47 6.95
N ASN A 62 -8.73 9.18 6.07
CA ASN A 62 -8.14 7.85 5.95
C ASN A 62 -7.37 7.47 7.22
N ARG A 63 -6.60 8.41 7.80
CA ARG A 63 -5.91 8.23 9.08
C ARG A 63 -6.89 7.85 10.20
N LEU A 64 -8.01 8.58 10.31
CA LEU A 64 -9.03 8.33 11.33
C LEU A 64 -9.75 6.98 11.13
N LYS A 65 -9.87 6.52 9.88
CA LYS A 65 -10.41 5.19 9.56
C LYS A 65 -9.42 4.04 9.79
N GLY A 66 -8.17 4.33 10.14
CA GLY A 66 -7.11 3.34 10.26
C GLY A 66 -6.63 2.81 8.90
N GLU A 67 -6.97 3.49 7.80
CA GLU A 67 -6.46 3.21 6.47
C GLU A 67 -5.11 3.91 6.26
N GLN A 68 -4.24 3.35 5.42
CA GLN A 68 -3.04 4.06 4.99
C GLN A 68 -3.46 5.24 4.10
N GLY A 69 -3.02 6.45 4.45
CA GLY A 69 -3.17 7.65 3.62
C GLY A 69 -2.49 7.49 2.26
N LYS A 70 -2.63 8.49 1.38
CA LYS A 70 -2.02 8.43 0.05
C LYS A 70 -0.50 8.23 0.17
N PRO A 71 0.08 7.16 -0.41
CA PRO A 71 1.51 6.92 -0.31
C PRO A 71 2.30 7.99 -1.08
N ASP A 72 3.37 8.52 -0.47
CA ASP A 72 4.34 9.38 -1.13
C ASP A 72 5.26 8.53 -2.03
N ILE A 73 4.90 8.44 -3.31
CA ILE A 73 5.69 7.69 -4.30
C ILE A 73 6.80 8.61 -4.83
N LYS A 74 8.00 8.45 -4.27
CA LYS A 74 9.19 9.11 -4.79
C LYS A 74 9.47 8.67 -6.23
N ALA A 75 9.88 9.62 -7.07
CA ALA A 75 10.28 9.34 -8.44
C ALA A 75 11.39 8.27 -8.48
N ASN A 76 11.19 7.25 -9.33
CA ASN A 76 12.18 6.19 -9.49
C ASN A 76 13.42 6.78 -10.16
N LYS A 77 14.52 6.95 -9.41
CA LYS A 77 15.81 7.35 -9.98
C LYS A 77 16.30 6.20 -10.86
N LYS A 78 16.03 6.27 -12.16
CA LYS A 78 16.66 5.41 -13.16
C LYS A 78 18.15 5.77 -13.25
N GLY A 79 18.92 5.32 -12.27
CA GLY A 79 20.37 5.32 -12.26
C GLY A 79 20.86 3.89 -12.45
N LEU A 80 21.46 3.65 -13.62
CA LEU A 80 22.31 2.52 -14.02
C LEU A 80 22.65 1.52 -12.90
N THR A 81 21.96 0.40 -12.86
CA THR A 81 22.56 -0.95 -12.95
C THR A 81 21.40 -1.94 -13.05
N ASN A 82 21.33 -2.60 -14.20
CA ASN A 82 20.39 -3.67 -14.48
C ASN A 82 20.80 -4.92 -13.69
N ASN A 83 20.54 -4.96 -12.38
CA ASN A 83 20.29 -6.21 -11.65
C ASN A 83 19.80 -5.90 -10.22
N GLN A 84 18.53 -5.50 -10.05
CA GLN A 84 17.90 -5.44 -8.73
C GLN A 84 17.35 -6.81 -8.29
N SER A 85 17.90 -7.90 -8.81
CA SER A 85 17.56 -9.23 -8.34
C SER A 85 18.33 -9.49 -7.04
N SER A 86 17.61 -9.58 -5.92
CA SER A 86 18.13 -10.06 -4.64
C SER A 86 18.53 -11.54 -4.69
N GLU A 87 18.44 -12.20 -5.85
CA GLU A 87 18.85 -13.59 -6.04
C GLU A 87 20.33 -13.82 -5.69
N LYS A 88 21.19 -12.81 -5.90
CA LYS A 88 22.60 -12.89 -5.44
C LYS A 88 22.75 -12.85 -3.91
N GLU A 89 21.79 -12.26 -3.20
CA GLU A 89 21.76 -12.17 -1.73
C GLU A 89 21.01 -13.34 -1.09
N ARG A 90 20.34 -14.17 -1.91
CA ARG A 90 19.56 -15.32 -1.44
C ARG A 90 20.51 -16.39 -0.90
N LYS A 91 20.50 -16.59 0.42
CA LYS A 91 21.23 -17.70 1.04
C LYS A 91 20.67 -19.03 0.54
N THR A 92 21.54 -19.92 0.07
CA THR A 92 21.17 -21.29 -0.24
C THR A 92 20.65 -21.97 1.04
N PRO A 93 19.45 -22.56 1.03
CA PRO A 93 18.91 -23.23 2.20
C PRO A 93 19.84 -24.37 2.61
N LYS A 94 20.38 -24.30 3.83
CA LYS A 94 21.16 -25.40 4.41
C LYS A 94 20.20 -26.54 4.75
N LYS A 95 20.62 -27.79 4.50
CA LYS A 95 19.86 -28.97 4.96
C LYS A 95 19.69 -28.87 6.47
N HIS A 96 18.44 -28.69 6.91
CA HIS A 96 18.08 -28.73 8.31
C HIS A 96 17.95 -30.19 8.75
N ASN A 97 18.91 -30.66 9.55
CA ASN A 97 18.79 -31.97 10.19
C ASN A 97 17.97 -31.79 11.47
N LYS A 98 16.73 -32.27 11.45
CA LYS A 98 15.86 -32.29 12.63
C LYS A 98 16.38 -33.36 13.58
N VAL A 99 17.08 -32.94 14.62
CA VAL A 99 17.42 -33.84 15.73
C VAL A 99 16.16 -34.04 16.56
N SER A 100 15.76 -35.29 16.79
CA SER A 100 14.69 -35.62 17.73
C SER A 100 15.13 -35.20 19.13
N LYS A 101 14.36 -34.32 19.78
CA LYS A 101 14.65 -33.91 21.16
C LYS A 101 14.58 -35.06 22.17
N ASN A 102 13.97 -36.18 21.77
CA ASN A 102 13.65 -37.33 22.62
C ASN A 102 14.22 -38.63 22.04
N GLY A 103 15.51 -38.68 21.69
CA GLY A 103 16.10 -39.85 21.02
C GLY A 103 16.05 -41.15 21.82
N THR A 104 15.85 -41.10 23.14
CA THR A 104 15.61 -42.27 24.00
C THR A 104 14.94 -41.77 25.30
N ILE A 105 13.62 -41.89 25.42
CA ILE A 105 12.94 -41.66 26.71
C ILE A 105 13.00 -42.97 27.48
N LYS A 106 13.70 -42.99 28.63
CA LYS A 106 13.67 -44.15 29.52
C LYS A 106 12.33 -44.16 30.26
N ILE A 107 11.58 -45.24 30.13
CA ILE A 107 10.34 -45.45 30.88
C ILE A 107 10.76 -45.95 32.26
N ASP A 108 10.68 -45.08 33.27
CA ASP A 108 11.08 -45.43 34.64
C ASP A 108 9.99 -46.24 35.39
N ARG A 109 8.74 -46.22 34.91
CA ARG A 109 7.60 -46.92 35.52
C ARG A 109 6.47 -47.17 34.51
N GLU A 110 5.93 -48.37 34.53
CA GLU A 110 4.67 -48.73 33.85
C GLU A 110 3.62 -49.14 34.89
N GLU A 111 2.38 -48.67 34.71
CA GLU A 111 1.27 -49.01 35.58
C GLU A 111 0.00 -49.24 34.77
N ILE A 112 -0.67 -50.38 35.02
CA ILE A 112 -1.92 -50.74 34.38
C ILE A 112 -3.07 -50.14 35.19
N VAL A 113 -3.70 -49.09 34.67
CA VAL A 113 -4.89 -48.48 35.28
C VAL A 113 -6.15 -49.09 34.68
N LYS A 114 -6.96 -49.72 35.53
CA LYS A 114 -8.28 -50.24 35.14
C LYS A 114 -9.31 -49.11 35.24
N TYR A 115 -9.95 -48.78 34.11
CA TYR A 115 -11.02 -47.78 34.06
C TYR A 115 -12.40 -48.46 34.09
N PRO A 116 -13.37 -47.94 34.87
CA PRO A 116 -14.72 -48.51 34.92
C PRO A 116 -15.44 -48.35 33.57
N GLN A 117 -15.96 -49.46 33.03
CA GLN A 117 -16.60 -49.49 31.71
C GLN A 117 -17.89 -48.67 31.64
N ASP A 118 -18.62 -48.54 32.75
CA ASP A 118 -19.89 -47.81 32.83
C ASP A 118 -19.76 -46.30 32.57
N LYS A 119 -18.52 -45.79 32.59
CA LYS A 119 -18.21 -44.38 32.31
C LYS A 119 -17.73 -44.14 30.87
N LEU A 120 -17.60 -45.19 30.07
CA LEU A 120 -17.22 -45.06 28.67
C LEU A 120 -18.43 -44.61 27.83
N PRO A 121 -18.23 -43.75 26.83
CA PRO A 121 -19.29 -43.41 25.89
C PRO A 121 -19.67 -44.64 25.04
N ALA A 122 -20.89 -44.65 24.53
CA ALA A 122 -21.45 -45.82 23.83
C ALA A 122 -20.71 -46.22 22.55
N ASP A 123 -19.95 -45.29 21.95
CA ASP A 123 -19.15 -45.47 20.74
C ASP A 123 -17.66 -45.75 21.04
N ALA A 124 -17.30 -46.03 22.30
CA ALA A 124 -15.93 -46.35 22.66
C ALA A 124 -15.50 -47.73 22.13
N GLU A 125 -14.55 -47.74 21.20
CA GLU A 125 -13.94 -48.96 20.66
C GLU A 125 -12.48 -49.12 21.13
N PHE A 126 -12.10 -50.32 21.55
CA PHE A 126 -10.72 -50.65 21.89
C PHE A 126 -9.88 -50.86 20.62
N LYS A 127 -8.82 -50.06 20.44
CA LYS A 127 -7.95 -50.10 19.24
C LYS A 127 -6.58 -50.75 19.44
N GLY A 128 -6.36 -51.46 20.56
CA GLY A 128 -5.10 -52.14 20.85
C GLY A 128 -4.08 -51.27 21.59
N TYR A 129 -2.84 -51.77 21.69
CA TYR A 129 -1.72 -51.09 22.33
C TYR A 129 -0.71 -50.60 21.29
N GLN A 130 -0.04 -49.48 21.56
CA GLN A 130 1.05 -48.96 20.75
C GLN A 130 2.35 -49.04 21.57
N GLU A 131 3.39 -49.66 21.00
CA GLU A 131 4.72 -49.68 21.62
C GLU A 131 5.38 -48.31 21.52
N ALA A 132 5.99 -47.86 22.61
CA ALA A 132 6.78 -46.64 22.64
C ALA A 132 8.20 -46.94 22.14
N GLY A 133 8.53 -46.50 20.92
CA GLY A 133 9.87 -46.54 20.33
C GLY A 133 10.67 -45.28 20.59
#